data_AF-A0A7C5FPN5-F1
#
_entry.id   AF-A0A7C5FPN5-F1
#
_cell.length_a   1.000
_cell.length_b   1.000
_cell.length_c   1.000
_cell.angle_alpha   90.00
_cell.angle_beta   90.00
_cell.angle_gamma   90.00
#
_symmetry.space_group_name_H-M   'P 1'
#
loop_
_entity.id
_entity.type
_entity.pdbx_description
1 polymer ?
#
loop_
_entity_poly.entity_id
_entity_poly.type
_entity_poly.pdbx_seq_one_letter_code
_entity_poly.pdbx_strand_id
1 'polypeptide(L)'
;MMLGLINILASIIILFLGISVYFKGLNKKIKRVYLLFSLSCFFWLFFYGLSYIYTLHQDIPKILMRFGYIGVIFITFTIYHFVVVFLSLFSKEKKFVYLSYILGVIFSLLLFTPYFISFKKH
;
A
#
# COMPACT_ATOMS: atom_id res chain seq x y z
N MET A 1 -9.40 15.11 12.21
CA MET A 1 -8.09 15.53 12.77
C MET A 1 -7.42 14.45 13.64
N MET A 2 -7.97 14.04 14.79
CA MET A 2 -7.32 13.02 15.66
C MET A 2 -7.02 11.70 14.94
N LEU A 3 -7.99 11.16 14.18
CA LEU A 3 -7.80 9.95 13.35
C LEU A 3 -6.69 10.11 12.31
N GLY A 4 -6.54 11.30 11.74
CA GLY A 4 -5.49 11.57 10.74
C GLY A 4 -4.10 11.48 11.34
N LEU A 5 -3.92 12.03 12.54
CA LEU A 5 -2.63 12.00 13.24
C LEU A 5 -2.23 10.58 13.65
N ILE A 6 -3.18 9.78 14.15
CA ILE A 6 -2.98 8.37 14.50
C ILE A 6 -2.52 7.57 13.28
N ASN A 7 -3.16 7.77 12.13
CA ASN A 7 -2.79 7.08 10.89
C ASN A 7 -1.39 7.47 10.39
N ILE A 8 -1.01 8.74 10.48
CA ILE A 8 0.34 9.19 10.11
C ILE A 8 1.37 8.56 11.04
N LEU A 9 1.16 8.58 12.35
CA LEU A 9 2.06 7.95 13.31
C LEU A 9 2.21 6.44 13.03
N ALA A 10 1.08 5.74 12.84
CA ALA A 10 1.09 4.32 12.48
C ALA A 10 1.86 4.05 11.18
N SER A 11 1.68 4.90 10.15
CA SER A 11 2.41 4.77 8.88
C SER A 11 3.93 4.85 9.08
N ILE A 12 4.40 5.83 9.86
CA ILE A 12 5.83 6.05 10.15
C ILE A 12 6.40 4.85 10.91
N ILE A 13 5.68 4.35 11.92
CA ILE A 13 6.09 3.17 12.70
C ILE A 13 6.22 1.94 11.78
N ILE A 14 5.24 1.70 10.90
CA ILE A 14 5.27 0.57 9.97
C ILE A 14 6.45 0.69 8.99
N LEU A 15 6.72 1.89 8.48
CA LEU A 15 7.86 2.12 7.60
C LEU A 15 9.19 1.88 8.35
N PHE A 16 9.30 2.39 9.57
CA PHE A 16 10.46 2.17 10.43
C PHE A 16 10.70 0.69 10.72
N LEU A 17 9.64 -0.09 10.99
CA LEU A 17 9.74 -1.54 11.16
C LEU A 17 10.21 -2.23 9.87
N GLY A 18 9.66 -1.85 8.72
CA GLY A 18 10.09 -2.34 7.41
C GLY A 18 11.57 -2.13 7.14
N ILE A 19 12.05 -0.90 7.39
CA ILE A 19 13.46 -0.51 7.25
C ILE A 19 14.33 -1.29 8.26
N SER A 20 13.89 -1.38 9.51
CA SER A 20 14.61 -2.12 10.56
C SER A 20 14.80 -3.60 10.19
N VAL A 21 13.77 -4.24 9.63
CA VAL A 21 13.84 -5.63 9.14
C VAL A 21 14.74 -5.77 7.91
N TYR A 22 14.80 -4.75 7.04
CA TYR A 22 15.69 -4.74 5.88
C TYR A 22 17.18 -4.83 6.24
N PHE A 23 17.57 -4.22 7.36
CA PHE A 23 18.95 -4.24 7.86
C PHE A 23 19.31 -5.47 8.70
N LYS A 24 18.33 -6.30 9.10
CA LYS A 24 18.60 -7.56 9.78
C LYS A 24 19.28 -8.58 8.86
N GLY A 25 20.03 -9.51 9.45
CA GLY A 25 20.70 -10.64 8.78
C GLY A 25 19.77 -11.72 8.23
N LEU A 26 18.65 -11.31 7.62
CA LEU A 26 17.67 -12.20 7.02
C LEU A 26 18.00 -12.49 5.54
N ASN A 27 17.33 -13.50 4.98
CA ASN A 27 17.39 -13.79 3.55
C ASN A 27 17.09 -12.51 2.72
N LYS A 28 17.95 -12.23 1.74
CA LYS A 28 17.88 -11.04 0.87
C LYS A 28 16.51 -10.87 0.19
N LYS A 29 15.83 -11.96 -0.17
CA LYS A 29 14.50 -11.90 -0.80
C LYS A 29 13.42 -11.54 0.24
N ILE A 30 13.39 -12.24 1.38
CA ILE A 30 12.40 -12.02 2.44
C ILE A 30 12.42 -10.56 2.91
N LYS A 31 13.60 -10.01 3.19
CA LYS A 31 13.71 -8.64 3.71
C LYS A 31 13.31 -7.57 2.69
N ARG A 32 13.52 -7.81 1.40
CA ARG A 32 13.07 -6.91 0.32
C ARG A 32 11.56 -6.93 0.16
N VAL A 33 10.95 -8.11 0.16
CA VAL A 33 9.51 -8.23 -0.04
C VAL A 33 8.74 -7.75 1.19
N TYR A 34 9.26 -7.99 2.40
CA TYR A 34 8.71 -7.39 3.60
C TYR A 34 8.75 -5.86 3.57
N LEU A 35 9.86 -5.25 3.12
CA LEU A 35 9.95 -3.80 2.95
C LEU A 35 8.93 -3.28 1.94
N LEU A 36 8.69 -3.98 0.83
CA LEU A 36 7.66 -3.61 -0.16
C LEU A 36 6.25 -3.66 0.44
N PHE A 37 5.96 -4.68 1.27
CA PHE A 37 4.71 -4.77 2.00
C PHE A 37 4.55 -3.61 2.99
N SER A 38 5.57 -3.33 3.81
CA SER A 38 5.58 -2.19 4.73
C SER A 38 5.40 -0.85 3.99
N LEU A 39 6.02 -0.68 2.83
CA LEU A 39 5.84 0.52 1.99
C LEU A 39 4.40 0.67 1.49
N SER A 40 3.73 -0.43 1.14
CA SER A 40 2.33 -0.41 0.70
C SER A 40 1.39 0.00 1.84
N CYS A 41 1.62 -0.55 3.04
CA CYS A 41 0.90 -0.16 4.27
C CYS A 41 1.16 1.30 4.65
N PHE A 42 2.42 1.75 4.56
CA PHE A 42 2.79 3.15 4.78
C PHE A 42 2.03 4.06 3.82
N PHE A 43 2.05 3.76 2.52
CA PHE A 43 1.38 4.57 1.50
C PHE A 43 -0.12 4.68 1.79
N TRP A 44 -0.78 3.56 2.08
CA TRP A 44 -2.20 3.57 2.44
C TRP A 44 -2.49 4.49 3.64
N LEU A 45 -1.85 4.24 4.79
CA LEU A 45 -2.13 4.97 6.02
C LEU A 45 -1.71 6.43 5.97
N PHE A 46 -0.60 6.74 5.29
CA PHE A 46 -0.12 8.10 5.15
C PHE A 46 -1.12 8.97 4.37
N PHE A 47 -1.56 8.50 3.20
CA PHE A 47 -2.52 9.25 2.38
C PHE A 47 -3.91 9.32 3.01
N TYR A 48 -4.37 8.25 3.67
CA TYR A 48 -5.61 8.30 4.46
C TYR A 48 -5.49 9.29 5.63
N GLY A 49 -4.35 9.29 6.32
CA GLY A 49 -4.07 10.22 7.41
C GLY A 49 -4.15 11.67 6.96
N LEU A 50 -3.50 12.00 5.83
CA LEU A 50 -3.61 13.32 5.20
C LEU A 50 -5.06 13.65 4.82
N SER A 51 -5.82 12.69 4.27
CA SER A 51 -7.22 12.94 3.88
C SER A 51 -8.11 13.34 5.06
N TYR A 52 -7.84 12.81 6.26
CA TYR A 52 -8.54 13.14 7.50
C TYR A 52 -8.08 14.45 8.17
N ILE A 53 -6.96 15.03 7.70
CA ILE A 53 -6.47 16.33 8.14
C ILE A 53 -7.03 17.44 7.25
N TYR A 54 -7.03 17.25 5.93
CA TYR A 54 -7.43 18.26 4.94
C TYR A 54 -8.94 18.33 4.68
N THR A 55 -9.79 18.06 5.67
CA THR A 55 -11.25 17.96 5.51
C THR A 55 -11.94 19.27 5.11
N LEU A 56 -11.30 20.41 5.32
CA LEU A 56 -11.83 21.73 4.96
C LEU A 56 -11.81 22.01 3.45
N HIS A 57 -11.06 21.23 2.67
CA HIS A 57 -11.02 21.35 1.21
C HIS A 57 -11.88 20.27 0.57
N GLN A 58 -12.78 20.65 -0.36
CA GLN A 58 -13.74 19.70 -0.93
C GLN A 58 -13.11 18.64 -1.86
N ASP A 59 -12.00 18.96 -2.52
CA ASP A 59 -11.40 18.09 -3.55
C ASP A 59 -10.10 17.39 -3.09
N ILE A 60 -9.36 17.97 -2.15
CA ILE A 60 -8.08 17.42 -1.68
C ILE A 60 -8.25 16.03 -1.03
N PRO A 61 -9.19 15.80 -0.10
CA PRO A 61 -9.38 14.48 0.51
C PRO A 61 -9.72 13.40 -0.50
N LYS A 62 -10.48 13.73 -1.55
CA LYS A 62 -10.86 12.78 -2.61
C LYS A 62 -9.64 12.29 -3.38
N ILE A 63 -8.75 13.21 -3.74
CA ILE A 63 -7.50 12.89 -4.44
C ILE A 63 -6.58 12.08 -3.52
N LEU A 64 -6.42 12.50 -2.27
CA LEU A 64 -5.61 11.78 -1.29
C LEU A 64 -6.12 10.36 -1.04
N MET A 65 -7.44 10.17 -0.93
CA MET A 65 -8.04 8.84 -0.80
C MET A 65 -7.72 7.96 -2.01
N ARG A 66 -7.79 8.48 -3.24
CA ARG A 66 -7.39 7.73 -4.45
C ARG A 66 -5.94 7.25 -4.36
N PHE A 67 -5.02 8.10 -3.92
CA PHE A 67 -3.63 7.67 -3.66
C PHE A 67 -3.57 6.62 -2.54
N GLY A 68 -4.30 6.80 -1.44
CA GLY A 68 -4.39 5.82 -0.37
C GLY A 68 -4.86 4.44 -0.84
N TYR A 69 -5.84 4.38 -1.75
CA TYR A 69 -6.33 3.14 -2.34
C TYR A 69 -5.30 2.41 -3.19
N ILE A 70 -4.33 3.11 -3.81
CA ILE A 70 -3.20 2.46 -4.47
C ILE A 70 -2.44 1.60 -3.45
N GLY A 71 -2.19 2.13 -2.25
CA GLY A 71 -1.58 1.38 -1.15
C GLY A 71 -2.40 0.11 -0.81
N VAL A 72 -3.72 0.23 -0.69
CA VAL A 72 -4.63 -0.92 -0.42
C VAL A 72 -4.52 -2.01 -1.49
N ILE A 73 -4.53 -1.62 -2.77
CA ILE A 73 -4.39 -2.56 -3.88
C ILE A 73 -3.05 -3.30 -3.79
N PHE A 74 -1.95 -2.57 -3.58
CA PHE A 74 -0.62 -3.17 -3.50
C PHE A 74 -0.39 -3.98 -2.22
N ILE A 75 -1.11 -3.74 -1.12
CA ILE A 75 -1.06 -4.58 0.08
C ILE A 75 -1.39 -6.03 -0.25
N THR A 76 -2.47 -6.29 -1.00
CA THR A 76 -2.89 -7.66 -1.38
C THR A 76 -1.82 -8.40 -2.18
N PHE A 77 -1.12 -7.71 -3.07
CA PHE A 77 -0.10 -8.31 -3.92
C PHE A 77 1.25 -8.46 -3.22
N THR A 78 1.63 -7.48 -2.41
CA THR A 78 2.88 -7.53 -1.65
C THR A 78 2.81 -8.54 -0.51
N ILE A 79 1.66 -8.72 0.15
CA ILE A 79 1.51 -9.79 1.15
C ILE A 79 1.53 -11.18 0.50
N TYR A 80 0.89 -11.36 -0.66
CA TYR A 80 0.97 -12.61 -1.41
C TYR A 80 2.41 -12.93 -1.83
N HIS A 81 3.13 -11.94 -2.38
CA HIS A 81 4.54 -12.09 -2.73
C HIS A 81 5.38 -12.43 -1.48
N PHE A 82 5.10 -11.79 -0.33
CA PHE A 82 5.79 -12.08 0.92
C PHE A 82 5.58 -13.54 1.34
N VAL A 83 4.34 -14.03 1.35
CA VAL A 83 3.99 -15.42 1.70
C VAL A 83 4.68 -16.42 0.77
N VAL A 84 4.64 -16.18 -0.55
CA VAL A 84 5.30 -17.04 -1.55
C VAL A 84 6.81 -17.13 -1.31
N VAL A 85 7.46 -16.01 -0.99
CA VAL A 85 8.90 -15.99 -0.71
C VAL A 85 9.22 -16.60 0.65
N PHE A 86 8.38 -16.36 1.65
CA PHE A 86 8.52 -16.91 3.00
C PHE A 86 8.41 -18.44 3.01
N LEU A 87 7.47 -19.00 2.24
CA LEU A 87 7.29 -20.44 2.06
C LEU A 87 8.27 -21.06 1.04
N SER A 88 9.21 -20.28 0.49
CA SER A 88 10.16 -20.72 -0.54
C SER A 88 9.49 -21.28 -1.82
N LEU A 89 8.27 -20.85 -2.12
CA LEU A 89 7.48 -21.26 -3.29
C LEU A 89 7.70 -20.36 -4.52
N PHE A 90 8.58 -19.37 -4.42
CA PHE A 90 8.78 -18.36 -5.47
C PHE A 90 9.12 -18.96 -6.84
N SER A 91 9.86 -20.06 -6.92
CA SER A 91 10.17 -20.71 -8.19
C SER A 91 8.93 -21.23 -8.93
N LYS A 92 7.90 -21.68 -8.19
CA LYS A 92 6.64 -22.21 -8.74
C LYS A 92 5.64 -21.10 -9.04
N GLU A 93 5.54 -20.12 -8.14
CA GLU A 93 4.52 -19.08 -8.19
C GLU A 93 4.98 -17.79 -8.89
N LYS A 94 6.22 -17.74 -9.39
CA LYS A 94 6.82 -16.55 -10.02
C LYS A 94 5.89 -15.84 -11.00
N LYS A 95 5.24 -16.63 -11.88
CA LYS A 95 4.32 -16.10 -12.90
C LYS A 95 3.11 -15.41 -12.27
N PHE A 96 2.50 -16.03 -11.26
CA PHE A 96 1.35 -15.47 -10.55
C PHE A 96 1.71 -14.23 -9.75
N VAL A 97 2.91 -14.19 -9.15
CA VAL A 97 3.44 -12.98 -8.50
C VAL A 97 3.54 -11.83 -9.52
N TYR A 98 4.17 -12.02 -10.68
CA TYR A 98 4.24 -10.92 -11.67
C TYR A 98 2.89 -10.52 -12.22
N LEU A 99 2.00 -11.49 -12.49
CA LEU A 99 0.64 -11.21 -12.95
C LEU A 99 -0.11 -10.35 -11.95
N SER A 100 0.05 -10.63 -10.65
CA SER A 100 -0.64 -9.90 -9.59
C SER A 100 -0.16 -8.45 -9.48
N TYR A 101 1.14 -8.18 -9.69
CA TYR A 101 1.65 -6.80 -9.83
C TYR A 101 1.10 -6.08 -11.06
N ILE A 102 1.00 -6.74 -12.21
CA ILE A 102 0.40 -6.16 -13.43
C ILE A 102 -1.06 -5.77 -13.17
N LEU A 103 -1.84 -6.68 -12.56
CA LEU A 103 -3.21 -6.41 -12.16
C LEU A 103 -3.27 -5.22 -11.17
N GLY A 104 -2.35 -5.14 -10.22
CA GLY A 104 -2.28 -4.01 -9.30
C GLY A 104 -2.05 -2.67 -9.98
N VAL A 105 -1.20 -2.61 -11.01
CA VAL A 105 -1.02 -1.40 -11.81
C VAL A 105 -2.31 -1.06 -12.57
N ILE A 106 -2.96 -2.05 -13.21
CA ILE A 106 -4.21 -1.85 -13.94
C ILE A 106 -5.30 -1.30 -13.00
N PHE A 107 -5.52 -1.93 -11.84
CA PHE A 107 -6.49 -1.47 -10.84
C PHE A 107 -6.14 -0.09 -10.29
N SER A 108 -4.85 0.22 -10.13
CA SER A 108 -4.41 1.56 -9.68
C SER A 108 -4.73 2.65 -10.70
N LEU A 109 -4.62 2.36 -12.01
CA LEU A 109 -5.01 3.28 -13.07
C LEU A 109 -6.54 3.46 -13.12
N LEU A 110 -7.30 2.39 -12.91
CA LEU A 110 -8.76 2.42 -12.85
C LEU A 110 -9.29 3.31 -11.71
N LEU A 111 -8.55 3.52 -10.61
CA LEU A 111 -8.95 4.42 -9.51
C LEU A 111 -9.18 5.87 -9.94
N PHE A 112 -8.53 6.31 -11.02
CA PHE A 112 -8.69 7.67 -11.55
C PHE A 112 -9.85 7.81 -12.53
N THR A 113 -10.49 6.68 -12.88
CA THR A 113 -11.68 6.66 -13.72
C THR A 113 -12.95 6.75 -12.85
N PRO A 114 -14.07 7.27 -13.39
CA PRO A 114 -15.34 7.30 -12.67
C PRO A 114 -15.91 5.90 -12.37
N TYR A 115 -15.33 4.83 -12.95
CA TYR A 115 -15.82 3.46 -12.83
C TYR A 115 -15.48 2.80 -11.49
N PHE A 116 -14.51 3.31 -10.72
CA PHE A 116 -14.04 2.66 -9.48
C PHE A 116 -14.42 3.43 -8.21
N ILE A 117 -14.18 4.74 -8.16
CA ILE A 117 -14.58 5.60 -7.04
C ILE A 117 -15.26 6.85 -7.58
N SER A 118 -16.59 6.86 -7.51
CA SER A 118 -17.42 8.03 -7.83
C SER A 118 -17.78 8.77 -6.55
N PHE A 119 -17.12 9.92 -6.33
CA PHE A 119 -17.58 10.89 -5.34
C PHE A 119 -18.74 11.67 -5.97
N LYS A 120 -19.96 11.12 -5.87
CA LYS A 120 -21.17 11.79 -6.35
C LYS A 120 -21.23 13.20 -5.73
N LYS A 121 -21.26 14.24 -6.58
CA LYS A 121 -21.57 15.60 -6.14
C LYS A 121 -23.04 15.59 -5.70
N HIS A 122 -23.28 15.60 -4.39
CA HIS A 122 -24.56 15.99 -3.83
C HIS A 122 -24.58 17.50 -3.64
#